data_AF-A0A953TUB0-F1
#
_entry.id   AF-A0A953TUB0-F1
#
_cell.length_a   1.000
_cell.length_b   1.000
_cell.length_c   1.000
_cell.angle_alpha   90.00
_cell.angle_beta   90.00
_cell.angle_gamma   90.00
#
_symmetry.space_group_name_H-M   'P 1'
#
loop_
_entity.id
_entity.type
_entity.pdbx_description
1 polymer ?
#
loop_
_entity_poly.entity_id
_entity_poly.type
_entity_poly.pdbx_seq_one_letter_code
_entity_poly.pdbx_strand_id
1 'polypeptide(L)'
;MRRSLWITLLLALSAQPLAADTIYQTNAQGKQTIVQRDAIVVHEDDSLVVYKHFDLRERRVTKVRLFQGSLPYNYRASTPDERKQIVETWKRFGYTTTVTDKAGKTTRVYDVYLDFYPPGGRGSLLESIPARTNLPMLLDDGSADEFEFSKIARLQIQGEHLTVTLRDGTTKAGKFLMPTNQPAEVRFLGITEDYNPASEDVFDFSQPLSKLKEISFQ
;
A
#
# COMPACT_ATOMS: atom_id res chain seq x y z
N MET A 1 35.94 10.43 25.61
CA MET A 1 35.03 11.45 25.04
C MET A 1 35.02 11.55 23.52
N ARG A 2 35.90 10.86 22.78
CA ARG A 2 35.94 10.92 21.30
C ARG A 2 34.96 9.98 20.57
N ARG A 3 34.42 8.94 21.22
CA ARG A 3 33.54 7.94 20.58
C ARG A 3 32.06 8.33 20.53
N SER A 4 31.55 9.19 21.43
CA SER A 4 30.15 9.60 21.39
C SER A 4 29.85 10.61 20.27
N LEU A 5 30.82 11.45 19.89
CA LEU A 5 30.67 12.40 18.78
C LEU A 5 30.40 11.73 17.42
N TRP A 6 30.99 10.55 17.15
CA TRP A 6 30.77 9.82 15.90
C TRP A 6 29.36 9.21 15.82
N ILE A 7 28.81 8.76 16.95
CA ILE A 7 27.47 8.16 17.02
C ILE A 7 26.39 9.24 16.78
N THR A 8 26.55 10.43 17.37
CA THR A 8 25.64 11.56 17.11
C THR A 8 25.72 12.08 15.68
N LEU A 9 26.90 12.08 15.06
CA LEU A 9 27.07 12.51 13.67
C LEU A 9 26.44 11.50 12.68
N LEU A 10 26.54 10.19 12.95
CA LEU A 10 25.88 9.15 12.17
C LEU A 10 24.34 9.20 12.28
N LEU A 11 23.81 9.51 13.47
CA LEU A 11 22.36 9.69 13.66
C LEU A 11 21.82 10.98 13.01
N ALA A 12 22.63 12.04 12.97
CA ALA A 12 22.27 13.30 12.30
C ALA A 12 22.31 13.18 10.76
N LEU A 13 23.16 12.31 10.20
CA LEU A 13 23.21 12.01 8.76
C LEU A 13 22.10 11.06 8.29
N SER A 14 21.48 10.30 9.19
CA SER A 14 20.36 9.40 8.86
C SER A 14 18.98 10.07 8.87
N ALA A 15 18.87 11.29 9.39
CA ALA A 15 17.64 12.05 9.40
C ALA A 15 17.64 13.09 8.27
N GLN A 16 17.84 12.65 7.02
CA GLN A 16 17.46 13.51 5.91
C GLN A 16 15.93 13.69 6.00
N PRO A 17 15.41 14.92 6.08
CA PRO A 17 13.98 15.13 5.98
C PRO A 17 13.52 14.47 4.69
N LEU A 18 12.55 13.56 4.78
CA LEU A 18 11.88 13.05 3.61
C LEU A 18 11.34 14.27 2.87
N ALA A 19 11.82 14.46 1.64
CA ALA A 19 11.63 15.68 0.89
C ALA A 19 10.60 15.45 -0.21
N ALA A 20 9.46 14.83 0.09
CA ALA A 20 8.37 14.75 -0.88
C ALA A 20 7.52 16.03 -0.86
N ASP A 21 6.40 16.03 -1.57
CA ASP A 21 5.49 17.18 -1.57
C ASP A 21 4.97 17.45 -0.15
N THR A 22 4.83 18.73 0.18
CA THR A 22 4.20 19.17 1.43
C THR A 22 2.95 19.97 1.12
N ILE A 23 1.84 19.60 1.74
CA ILE A 23 0.54 20.24 1.57
C ILE A 23 0.25 21.13 2.76
N TYR A 24 -0.21 22.34 2.47
CA TYR A 24 -0.52 23.38 3.42
C TYR A 24 -1.97 23.83 3.28
N GLN A 25 -2.56 24.27 4.38
CA GLN A 25 -3.83 25.00 4.40
C GLN A 25 -3.63 26.34 5.11
N THR A 26 -4.19 27.40 4.53
CA THR A 26 -4.24 28.71 5.18
C THR A 26 -5.38 28.72 6.19
N ASN A 27 -5.10 28.98 7.47
CA ASN A 27 -6.15 29.05 8.49
C ASN A 27 -6.89 30.40 8.47
N ALA A 28 -7.92 30.54 9.31
CA ALA A 28 -8.73 31.77 9.39
C ALA A 28 -7.94 33.03 9.78
N GLN A 29 -6.73 32.87 10.33
CA GLN A 29 -5.81 33.96 10.69
C GLN A 29 -4.79 34.28 9.58
N GLY A 30 -4.93 33.67 8.40
CA GLY A 30 -4.00 33.84 7.28
C GLY A 30 -2.67 33.11 7.44
N LYS A 31 -2.53 32.23 8.44
CA LYS A 31 -1.29 31.47 8.69
C LYS A 31 -1.33 30.12 7.96
N GLN A 32 -0.25 29.78 7.28
CA GLN A 32 -0.08 28.45 6.69
C GLN A 32 0.17 27.39 7.77
N THR A 33 -0.59 26.31 7.68
CA THR A 33 -0.47 25.12 8.53
C THR A 33 -0.22 23.90 7.65
N ILE A 34 0.63 22.99 8.11
CA ILE A 34 0.96 21.78 7.36
C ILE A 34 -0.18 20.78 7.57
N VAL A 35 -0.77 20.34 6.46
CA VAL A 35 -1.80 19.31 6.42
C VAL A 35 -1.15 17.95 6.28
N GLN A 36 -0.19 17.83 5.37
CA GLN A 36 0.50 16.57 5.09
C GLN A 36 1.94 16.83 4.66
N ARG A 37 2.87 16.00 5.13
CA ARG A 37 4.24 15.87 4.62
C ARG A 37 4.41 14.53 3.91
N ASP A 38 5.51 14.37 3.18
CA ASP A 38 5.89 13.07 2.62
C ASP A 38 4.84 12.50 1.67
N ALA A 39 4.18 13.40 0.93
CA ALA A 39 3.12 13.10 -0.02
C ALA A 39 3.62 13.21 -1.47
N ILE A 40 2.85 12.65 -2.39
CA ILE A 40 2.96 12.94 -3.81
C ILE A 40 1.61 13.46 -4.29
N VAL A 41 1.54 14.74 -4.61
CA VAL A 41 0.40 15.38 -5.27
C VAL A 41 0.37 14.91 -6.72
N VAL A 42 -0.77 14.32 -7.11
CA VAL A 42 -0.98 13.71 -8.43
C VAL A 42 -1.99 14.49 -9.27
N HIS A 43 -2.84 15.29 -8.63
CA HIS A 43 -3.81 16.13 -9.31
C HIS A 43 -4.12 17.36 -8.47
N GLU A 44 -4.28 18.50 -9.12
CA GLU A 44 -4.73 19.75 -8.51
C GLU A 44 -5.58 20.50 -9.54
N ASP A 45 -6.73 20.99 -9.08
CA ASP A 45 -7.53 21.98 -9.79
C ASP A 45 -8.16 22.98 -8.79
N ASP A 46 -8.95 23.92 -9.30
CA ASP A 46 -9.62 24.95 -8.49
C ASP A 46 -10.57 24.38 -7.43
N SER A 47 -10.98 23.11 -7.54
CA SER A 47 -11.95 22.45 -6.68
C SER A 47 -11.35 21.44 -5.71
N LEU A 48 -10.16 20.87 -6.01
CA LEU A 48 -9.57 19.84 -5.16
C LEU A 48 -8.06 19.65 -5.37
N VAL A 49 -7.41 19.10 -4.34
CA VAL A 49 -6.04 18.55 -4.38
C VAL A 49 -6.11 17.05 -4.11
N VAL A 50 -5.48 16.24 -4.96
CA VAL A 50 -5.34 14.79 -4.78
C VAL A 50 -3.89 14.45 -4.55
N TYR A 51 -3.62 13.68 -3.50
CA TYR A 51 -2.29 13.23 -3.19
C TYR A 51 -2.27 11.78 -2.70
N LYS A 52 -1.07 11.20 -2.74
CA LYS A 52 -0.75 9.88 -2.21
C LYS A 52 0.19 10.02 -1.03
N HIS A 53 0.01 9.21 0.01
CA HIS A 53 0.97 9.13 1.12
C HIS A 53 0.98 7.71 1.68
N PHE A 54 2.05 7.35 2.40
CA PHE A 54 2.05 6.12 3.18
C PHE A 54 1.29 6.32 4.49
N ASP A 55 0.26 5.51 4.71
CA ASP A 55 -0.46 5.48 5.98
C ASP A 55 0.16 4.38 6.86
N LEU A 56 0.73 4.79 8.00
CA LEU A 56 1.38 3.86 8.93
C LEU A 56 0.39 2.96 9.67
N ARG A 57 -0.85 3.40 9.89
CA ARG A 57 -1.89 2.61 10.54
C ARG A 57 -2.37 1.51 9.60
N GLU A 58 -2.58 1.85 8.33
CA GLU A 58 -3.01 0.87 7.31
C GLU A 58 -1.85 0.07 6.71
N ARG A 59 -0.61 0.53 6.95
CA ARG A 59 0.65 -0.03 6.42
C ARG A 59 0.65 -0.15 4.89
N ARG A 60 0.11 0.86 4.21
CA ARG A 60 0.04 0.95 2.75
C ARG A 60 0.01 2.39 2.26
N VAL A 61 0.25 2.60 0.98
CA VAL A 61 -0.04 3.88 0.32
C VAL A 61 -1.55 4.06 0.13
N THR A 62 -2.05 5.26 0.45
CA THR A 62 -3.44 5.68 0.27
C THR A 62 -3.52 6.89 -0.64
N LYS A 63 -4.67 7.07 -1.32
CA LYS A 63 -4.98 8.25 -2.15
C LYS A 63 -6.02 9.08 -1.40
N VAL A 64 -5.72 10.35 -1.16
CA VAL A 64 -6.57 11.29 -0.42
C VAL A 64 -7.01 12.41 -1.35
N ARG A 65 -8.28 12.79 -1.25
CA ARG A 65 -8.87 13.93 -1.96
C ARG A 65 -9.23 15.01 -0.95
N LEU A 66 -8.66 16.20 -1.13
CA LEU A 66 -8.99 17.39 -0.34
C LEU A 66 -9.80 18.33 -1.22
N PHE A 67 -11.09 18.50 -0.90
CA PHE A 67 -11.92 19.49 -1.58
C PHE A 67 -11.57 20.89 -1.10
N GLN A 68 -11.32 21.79 -2.04
CA GLN A 68 -11.08 23.21 -1.78
C GLN A 68 -12.33 23.80 -1.12
N GLY A 69 -12.15 24.40 0.05
CA GLY A 69 -13.20 25.11 0.78
C GLY A 69 -13.03 26.63 0.65
N SER A 70 -13.56 27.36 1.63
CA SER A 70 -13.29 28.81 1.76
C SER A 70 -11.82 29.12 2.06
N LEU A 71 -11.06 28.14 2.53
CA LEU A 71 -9.63 28.25 2.83
C LEU A 71 -8.84 27.37 1.84
N PRO A 72 -8.00 27.95 0.99
CA PRO A 72 -7.33 27.22 -0.08
C PRO A 72 -6.21 26.33 0.46
N TYR A 73 -6.08 25.15 -0.13
CA TYR A 73 -4.90 24.32 -0.05
C TYR A 73 -3.84 24.83 -1.04
N ASN A 74 -2.59 24.78 -0.62
CA ASN A 74 -1.43 25.00 -1.48
C ASN A 74 -0.44 23.86 -1.22
N TYR A 75 0.39 23.53 -2.19
CA TYR A 75 1.46 22.55 -1.97
C TYR A 75 2.79 23.07 -2.48
N ARG A 76 3.85 22.57 -1.86
CA ARG A 76 5.21 22.71 -2.36
C ARG A 76 5.61 21.40 -2.99
N ALA A 77 5.72 21.38 -4.31
CA ALA A 77 6.21 20.24 -5.05
C ALA A 77 7.68 19.96 -4.71
N SER A 78 8.02 18.69 -4.58
CA SER A 78 9.39 18.20 -4.57
C SER A 78 9.86 17.89 -6.00
N THR A 79 11.17 17.70 -6.15
CA THR A 79 11.77 17.25 -7.41
C THR A 79 11.35 15.82 -7.76
N PRO A 80 11.42 15.41 -9.04
CA PRO A 80 11.15 14.03 -9.45
C PRO A 80 12.00 12.99 -8.72
N ASP A 81 13.26 13.29 -8.42
CA ASP A 81 14.15 12.37 -7.72
C ASP A 81 13.78 12.22 -6.24
N GLU A 82 13.35 13.30 -5.59
CA GLU A 82 12.81 13.21 -4.23
C GLU A 82 11.49 12.41 -4.20
N ARG A 83 10.64 12.54 -5.23
CA ARG A 83 9.41 11.71 -5.37
C ARG A 83 9.74 10.23 -5.58
N LYS A 84 10.83 9.90 -6.25
CA LYS A 84 11.32 8.51 -6.33
C LYS A 84 11.82 8.04 -4.96
N GLN A 85 12.55 8.87 -4.23
CA GLN A 85 13.09 8.52 -2.92
C GLN A 85 11.99 8.21 -1.88
N ILE A 86 10.87 8.94 -1.92
CA ILE A 86 9.74 8.62 -1.04
C ILE A 86 9.07 7.29 -1.44
N VAL A 87 9.00 6.95 -2.73
CA VAL A 87 8.55 5.63 -3.19
C VAL A 87 9.49 4.53 -2.69
N GLU A 88 10.81 4.72 -2.73
CA GLU A 88 11.77 3.78 -2.13
C GLU A 88 11.59 3.61 -0.62
N THR A 89 11.02 4.62 0.04
CA THR A 89 10.66 4.55 1.46
C THR A 89 9.37 3.74 1.64
N TRP A 90 8.37 3.93 0.79
CA TRP A 90 7.14 3.13 0.79
C TRP A 90 7.43 1.64 0.54
N LYS A 91 8.29 1.33 -0.44
CA LYS A 91 8.76 -0.04 -0.72
C LYS A 91 9.36 -0.73 0.51
N ARG A 92 9.98 0.03 1.42
CA ARG A 92 10.61 -0.47 2.66
C ARG A 92 9.63 -0.67 3.82
N PHE A 93 8.59 0.17 3.93
CA PHE A 93 7.63 0.09 5.03
C PHE A 93 6.46 -0.87 4.75
N GLY A 94 6.06 -0.95 3.48
CA GLY A 94 5.03 -1.87 3.02
C GLY A 94 5.55 -3.31 2.91
N TYR A 95 4.65 -4.22 2.58
CA TYR A 95 4.99 -5.63 2.40
C TYR A 95 5.63 -5.88 1.03
N THR A 96 6.72 -6.65 0.99
CA THR A 96 7.37 -7.05 -0.25
C THR A 96 7.12 -8.53 -0.53
N THR A 97 6.78 -8.84 -1.76
CA THR A 97 6.51 -10.21 -2.20
C THR A 97 7.12 -10.52 -3.56
N THR A 98 7.31 -11.80 -3.82
CA THR A 98 7.45 -12.33 -5.18
C THR A 98 6.17 -13.07 -5.52
N VAL A 99 5.47 -12.60 -6.56
CA VAL A 99 4.23 -13.19 -7.05
C VAL A 99 4.53 -14.04 -8.27
N THR A 100 4.02 -15.27 -8.29
CA THR A 100 4.07 -16.17 -9.45
C THR A 100 2.67 -16.35 -10.00
N ASP A 101 2.47 -16.02 -11.27
CA ASP A 101 1.18 -16.24 -11.94
C ASP A 101 0.99 -17.71 -12.36
N LYS A 102 -0.20 -18.04 -12.88
CA LYS A 102 -0.50 -19.39 -13.38
C LYS A 102 0.35 -19.81 -14.58
N ALA A 103 0.90 -18.87 -15.35
CA ALA A 103 1.82 -19.14 -16.45
C ALA A 103 3.26 -19.35 -15.97
N GLY A 104 3.55 -19.12 -14.69
CA GLY A 104 4.88 -19.25 -14.09
C GLY A 104 5.73 -17.98 -14.16
N LYS A 105 5.18 -16.85 -14.65
CA LYS A 105 5.89 -15.57 -14.62
C LYS A 105 5.99 -15.10 -13.17
N THR A 106 7.20 -14.75 -12.76
CA THR A 106 7.48 -14.17 -11.44
C THR A 106 7.59 -12.65 -11.55
N THR A 107 7.04 -11.92 -10.59
CA THR A 107 7.11 -10.46 -10.50
C THR A 107 7.35 -10.08 -9.05
N ARG A 108 8.34 -9.22 -8.80
CA ARG A 108 8.54 -8.63 -7.47
C ARG A 108 7.58 -7.46 -7.31
N VAL A 109 6.86 -7.46 -6.21
CA VAL A 109 5.83 -6.45 -5.91
C VAL A 109 6.06 -5.92 -4.50
N TYR A 110 6.01 -4.61 -4.36
CA TYR A 110 6.20 -3.88 -3.11
C TYR A 110 4.89 -3.22 -2.68
N ASP A 111 4.84 -2.80 -1.41
CA ASP A 111 3.66 -2.18 -0.80
C ASP A 111 2.37 -2.97 -1.07
N VAL A 112 2.41 -4.29 -0.85
CA VAL A 112 1.30 -5.15 -1.25
C VAL A 112 0.11 -5.10 -0.31
N TYR A 113 -1.08 -5.19 -0.87
CA TYR A 113 -2.35 -5.30 -0.15
C TYR A 113 -3.41 -6.01 -0.99
N LEU A 114 -4.50 -6.42 -0.34
CA LEU A 114 -5.72 -6.91 -0.98
C LEU A 114 -6.73 -5.79 -1.12
N ASP A 115 -7.41 -5.75 -2.26
CA ASP A 115 -8.56 -4.88 -2.49
C ASP A 115 -9.66 -5.65 -3.24
N PHE A 116 -10.87 -5.14 -3.20
CA PHE A 116 -12.08 -5.86 -3.55
C PHE A 116 -12.86 -5.11 -4.62
N TYR A 117 -13.03 -5.75 -5.77
CA TYR A 117 -13.69 -5.14 -6.94
C TYR A 117 -15.01 -5.84 -7.24
N PRO A 118 -16.03 -5.14 -7.77
CA PRO A 118 -17.23 -5.78 -8.30
C PRO A 118 -16.88 -6.71 -9.47
N PRO A 119 -17.66 -7.79 -9.71
CA PRO A 119 -17.48 -8.65 -10.87
C PRO A 119 -17.61 -7.84 -12.17
N GLY A 120 -16.72 -8.07 -13.14
CA GLY A 120 -16.71 -7.36 -14.43
C GLY A 120 -15.90 -6.06 -14.46
N GLY A 121 -15.34 -5.64 -13.32
CA GLY A 121 -14.18 -4.74 -13.23
C GLY A 121 -14.36 -3.34 -13.83
N ARG A 122 -14.94 -2.41 -13.06
CA ARG A 122 -14.65 -0.96 -13.13
C ARG A 122 -14.84 -0.35 -11.74
N GLY A 123 -13.75 0.12 -11.12
CA GLY A 123 -13.74 0.77 -9.81
C GLY A 123 -14.02 -0.16 -8.63
N SER A 124 -13.49 0.14 -7.43
CA SER A 124 -13.93 -0.51 -6.20
C SER A 124 -15.34 0.02 -5.87
N LEU A 125 -16.39 -0.70 -6.28
CA LEU A 125 -17.79 -0.34 -5.98
C LEU A 125 -18.20 -0.66 -4.53
N LEU A 126 -17.29 -1.25 -3.76
CA LEU A 126 -17.51 -1.51 -2.34
C LEU A 126 -16.76 -0.44 -1.56
N GLU A 127 -17.22 0.82 -1.65
CA GLU A 127 -16.73 1.94 -0.82
C GLU A 127 -16.70 1.59 0.69
N SER A 128 -17.44 0.54 1.09
CA SER A 128 -17.52 0.03 2.45
C SER A 128 -16.51 -1.07 2.83
N ILE A 129 -15.71 -1.61 1.91
CA ILE A 129 -14.70 -2.63 2.24
C ILE A 129 -13.31 -2.04 2.09
N PRO A 130 -12.61 -1.78 3.21
CA PRO A 130 -11.26 -1.25 3.13
C PRO A 130 -10.32 -2.31 2.55
N ALA A 131 -9.34 -1.84 1.76
CA ALA A 131 -8.18 -2.63 1.40
C ALA A 131 -7.46 -3.14 2.67
N ARG A 132 -6.84 -4.31 2.58
CA ARG A 132 -6.29 -5.03 3.75
C ARG A 132 -4.89 -5.55 3.52
N THR A 133 -4.13 -5.65 4.60
CA THR A 133 -2.80 -6.29 4.64
C THR A 133 -2.82 -7.61 5.43
N ASN A 134 -3.99 -8.24 5.49
CA ASN A 134 -4.22 -9.55 6.08
C ASN A 134 -5.05 -10.43 5.14
N LEU A 135 -4.99 -11.75 5.38
CA LEU A 135 -5.65 -12.77 4.57
C LEU A 135 -6.71 -13.48 5.43
N PRO A 136 -7.99 -13.09 5.36
CA PRO A 136 -9.08 -13.82 5.99
C PRO A 136 -9.30 -15.15 5.29
N MET A 137 -9.42 -16.22 6.06
CA MET A 137 -9.63 -17.58 5.56
C MET A 137 -10.69 -18.33 6.35
N LEU A 138 -11.49 -19.12 5.64
CA LEU A 138 -12.26 -20.22 6.19
C LEU A 138 -11.41 -21.47 6.07
N LEU A 139 -10.95 -21.99 7.19
CA LEU A 139 -10.09 -23.17 7.27
C LEU A 139 -10.89 -24.44 7.02
N ASP A 140 -10.21 -25.50 6.59
CA ASP A 140 -10.85 -26.79 6.28
C ASP A 140 -11.50 -27.46 7.50
N ASP A 141 -11.08 -27.08 8.72
CA ASP A 141 -11.70 -27.53 9.97
C ASP A 141 -13.00 -26.77 10.32
N GLY A 142 -13.42 -25.85 9.44
CA GLY A 142 -14.64 -25.05 9.59
C GLY A 142 -14.44 -23.78 10.43
N SER A 143 -13.25 -23.56 11.00
CA SER A 143 -12.94 -22.32 11.71
C SER A 143 -12.60 -21.18 10.75
N ALA A 144 -12.76 -19.93 11.20
CA ALA A 144 -12.36 -18.74 10.46
C ALA A 144 -11.18 -18.06 11.18
N ASP A 145 -10.18 -17.62 10.43
CA ASP A 145 -9.00 -16.93 10.97
C ASP A 145 -8.50 -15.85 10.00
N GLU A 146 -7.71 -14.90 10.52
CA GLU A 146 -7.08 -13.84 9.73
C GLU A 146 -5.55 -13.89 9.86
N PHE A 147 -4.87 -14.07 8.73
CA PHE A 147 -3.41 -14.14 8.70
C PHE A 147 -2.81 -12.81 8.24
N GLU A 148 -2.16 -12.10 9.16
CA GLU A 148 -1.35 -10.91 8.85
C GLU A 148 -0.25 -11.25 7.84
N PHE A 149 -0.05 -10.40 6.81
CA PHE A 149 1.02 -10.59 5.81
C PHE A 149 2.42 -10.71 6.44
N SER A 150 2.62 -10.03 7.57
CA SER A 150 3.87 -10.12 8.36
C SER A 150 4.16 -11.53 8.89
N LYS A 151 3.13 -12.37 9.08
CA LYS A 151 3.25 -13.74 9.61
C LYS A 151 3.29 -14.79 8.52
N ILE A 152 2.87 -14.45 7.30
CA ILE A 152 2.87 -15.37 6.16
C ILE A 152 4.28 -15.41 5.58
N ALA A 153 4.77 -16.62 5.28
CA ALA A 153 5.97 -16.84 4.47
C ALA A 153 5.59 -17.11 3.02
N ARG A 154 4.56 -17.94 2.81
CA ARG A 154 4.11 -18.34 1.48
C ARG A 154 2.61 -18.58 1.44
N LEU A 155 1.98 -18.17 0.35
CA LEU A 155 0.60 -18.49 -0.01
C LEU A 155 0.61 -19.22 -1.35
N GLN A 156 0.05 -20.43 -1.40
CA GLN A 156 -0.15 -21.20 -2.62
C GLN A 156 -1.64 -21.24 -2.96
N ILE A 157 -1.96 -21.08 -4.24
CA ILE A 157 -3.32 -20.88 -4.72
C ILE A 157 -3.65 -21.96 -5.75
N GLN A 158 -4.65 -22.78 -5.43
CA GLN A 158 -5.11 -23.89 -6.26
C GLN A 158 -6.63 -23.79 -6.45
N GLY A 159 -7.03 -23.07 -7.50
CA GLY A 159 -8.45 -22.76 -7.71
C GLY A 159 -8.95 -21.83 -6.60
N GLU A 160 -9.95 -22.27 -5.83
CA GLU A 160 -10.46 -21.56 -4.65
C GLU A 160 -9.74 -21.93 -3.36
N HIS A 161 -8.92 -22.98 -3.39
CA HIS A 161 -8.24 -23.48 -2.21
C HIS A 161 -6.89 -22.81 -2.03
N LEU A 162 -6.60 -22.42 -0.80
CA LEU A 162 -5.42 -21.70 -0.38
C LEU A 162 -4.64 -22.55 0.62
N THR A 163 -3.33 -22.63 0.42
CA THR A 163 -2.41 -23.18 1.42
C THR A 163 -1.48 -22.07 1.88
N VAL A 164 -1.56 -21.71 3.15
CA VAL A 164 -0.74 -20.68 3.79
C VAL A 164 0.31 -21.37 4.64
N THR A 165 1.57 -21.10 4.34
CA THR A 165 2.70 -21.43 5.22
C THR A 165 3.10 -20.17 5.97
N LEU A 166 3.01 -20.22 7.29
CA LEU A 166 3.43 -19.15 8.20
C LEU A 166 4.95 -19.18 8.39
N ARG A 167 5.51 -18.07 8.85
CA ARG A 167 6.96 -17.93 9.11
C ARG A 167 7.48 -18.84 10.22
N ASP A 168 6.60 -19.32 11.10
CA ASP A 168 6.93 -20.32 12.12
C ASP A 168 6.95 -21.76 11.57
N GLY A 169 6.67 -21.96 10.28
CA GLY A 169 6.61 -23.25 9.61
C GLY A 169 5.23 -23.93 9.65
N THR A 170 4.27 -23.38 10.39
CA THR A 170 2.90 -23.90 10.43
C THR A 170 2.24 -23.74 9.07
N THR A 171 1.53 -24.78 8.63
CA THR A 171 0.72 -24.72 7.41
C THR A 171 -0.77 -24.79 7.74
N LYS A 172 -1.54 -23.92 7.11
CA LYS A 172 -3.00 -23.86 7.18
C LYS A 172 -3.59 -23.93 5.78
N ALA A 173 -4.70 -24.62 5.64
CA ALA A 173 -5.38 -24.84 4.38
C ALA A 173 -6.86 -24.46 4.51
N GLY A 174 -7.43 -23.93 3.43
CA GLY A 174 -8.80 -23.43 3.45
C GLY A 174 -9.16 -22.65 2.20
N LYS A 175 -10.18 -21.80 2.30
CA LYS A 175 -10.61 -20.88 1.24
C LYS A 175 -10.47 -19.43 1.69
N PHE A 176 -10.31 -18.52 0.74
CA PHE A 176 -10.42 -17.10 1.05
C PHE A 176 -11.81 -16.79 1.60
N LEU A 177 -11.87 -16.11 2.76
CA LEU A 177 -13.12 -15.69 3.36
C LEU A 177 -13.43 -14.25 2.91
N MET A 178 -14.39 -14.11 2.00
CA MET A 178 -14.79 -12.79 1.52
C MET A 178 -15.34 -11.94 2.68
N PRO A 179 -14.88 -10.69 2.87
CA PRO A 179 -15.36 -9.82 3.94
C PRO A 179 -16.75 -9.22 3.65
N THR A 180 -17.48 -9.77 2.69
CA THR A 180 -18.78 -9.29 2.22
C THR A 180 -19.60 -10.41 1.63
N ASN A 181 -20.92 -10.25 1.70
CA ASN A 181 -21.89 -11.13 1.06
C ASN A 181 -22.23 -10.67 -0.37
N GLN A 182 -21.75 -9.49 -0.78
CA GLN A 182 -21.91 -9.03 -2.15
C GLN A 182 -20.88 -9.69 -3.06
N PRO A 183 -21.24 -10.02 -4.32
CA PRO A 183 -20.28 -10.54 -5.29
C PRO A 183 -19.09 -9.59 -5.43
N ALA A 184 -17.88 -10.11 -5.29
CA ALA A 184 -16.64 -9.36 -5.50
C ALA A 184 -15.48 -10.27 -5.91
N GLU A 185 -14.52 -9.68 -6.63
CA GLU A 185 -13.23 -10.24 -6.99
C GLU A 185 -12.16 -9.69 -6.04
N VAL A 186 -11.50 -10.58 -5.31
CA VAL A 186 -10.30 -10.24 -4.53
C VAL A 186 -9.11 -10.10 -5.48
N ARG A 187 -8.44 -8.95 -5.40
CA ARG A 187 -7.23 -8.67 -6.17
C ARG A 187 -6.06 -8.47 -5.22
N PHE A 188 -4.89 -8.88 -5.68
CA PHE A 188 -3.60 -8.60 -5.06
C PHE A 188 -2.97 -7.41 -5.80
N LEU A 189 -2.68 -6.35 -5.05
CA LEU A 189 -2.23 -5.07 -5.58
C LEU A 189 -0.89 -4.71 -4.97
N GLY A 190 -0.19 -3.80 -5.63
CA GLY A 190 1.04 -3.20 -5.12
C GLY A 190 1.76 -2.44 -6.23
N ILE A 191 3.00 -2.05 -5.96
CA ILE A 191 3.85 -1.35 -6.92
C ILE A 191 4.99 -2.24 -7.41
N THR A 192 5.33 -2.14 -8.69
CA THR A 192 6.49 -2.80 -9.29
C THR A 192 7.75 -1.96 -9.12
N GLU A 193 8.88 -2.48 -9.60
CA GLU A 193 10.14 -1.74 -9.60
C GLU A 193 10.06 -0.44 -10.42
N ASP A 194 9.33 -0.49 -11.55
CA ASP A 194 9.23 0.58 -12.54
C ASP A 194 8.07 1.56 -12.26
N TYR A 195 7.51 1.53 -11.04
CA TYR A 195 6.38 2.36 -10.66
C TYR A 195 6.64 3.85 -10.88
N ASN A 196 5.76 4.51 -11.64
CA ASN A 196 5.82 5.95 -11.88
C ASN A 196 5.22 6.72 -10.70
N PRO A 197 6.03 7.49 -9.93
CA PRO A 197 5.52 8.27 -8.80
C PRO A 197 4.48 9.32 -9.21
N ALA A 198 4.54 9.83 -10.45
CA ALA A 198 3.59 10.80 -10.98
C ALA A 198 2.26 10.17 -11.46
N SER A 199 2.16 8.84 -11.49
CA SER A 199 0.89 8.17 -11.81
C SER A 199 -0.21 8.57 -10.83
N GLU A 200 -1.42 8.74 -11.32
CA GLU A 200 -2.59 8.93 -10.48
C GLU A 200 -2.92 7.70 -9.62
N ASP A 201 -2.54 6.52 -10.07
CA ASP A 201 -2.82 5.26 -9.38
C ASP A 201 -1.82 5.02 -8.25
N VAL A 202 -2.29 4.45 -7.14
CA VAL A 202 -1.42 4.05 -6.01
C VAL A 202 -0.67 2.75 -6.29
N PHE A 203 -1.08 2.01 -7.33
CA PHE A 203 -0.53 0.73 -7.74
C PHE A 203 -0.35 0.69 -9.26
N ASP A 204 0.62 -0.08 -9.74
CA ASP A 204 0.78 -0.46 -11.16
C ASP A 204 0.73 -1.99 -11.35
N PHE A 205 0.70 -2.75 -10.24
CA PHE A 205 0.41 -4.18 -10.23
C PHE A 205 -0.99 -4.43 -9.68
N SER A 206 -1.80 -5.19 -10.43
CA SER A 206 -3.13 -5.61 -9.99
C SER A 206 -3.53 -6.92 -10.65
N GLN A 207 -3.63 -7.99 -9.87
CA GLN A 207 -4.00 -9.31 -10.37
C GLN A 207 -5.09 -9.94 -9.50
N PRO A 208 -6.14 -10.55 -10.08
CA PRO A 208 -7.07 -11.37 -9.31
C PRO A 208 -6.31 -12.48 -8.57
N LEU A 209 -6.64 -12.74 -7.31
CA LEU A 209 -5.99 -13.80 -6.53
C LEU A 209 -6.13 -15.16 -7.25
N SER A 210 -7.27 -15.38 -7.91
CA SER A 210 -7.56 -16.57 -8.72
C SER A 210 -6.67 -16.74 -9.97
N LYS A 211 -5.91 -15.72 -10.38
CA LYS A 211 -4.95 -15.77 -11.49
C LYS A 211 -3.52 -16.02 -11.03
N LEU A 212 -3.29 -15.99 -9.72
CA LEU A 212 -1.99 -16.26 -9.11
C LEU A 212 -1.86 -17.75 -8.79
N LYS A 213 -0.61 -18.22 -8.77
CA LYS A 213 -0.23 -19.58 -8.37
C LYS A 213 0.42 -19.56 -6.99
N GLU A 214 1.30 -18.60 -6.74
CA GLU A 214 2.02 -18.47 -5.48
C GLU A 214 2.34 -17.00 -5.16
N ILE A 215 2.34 -16.68 -3.87
CA ILE A 215 2.86 -15.42 -3.32
C ILE A 215 3.86 -15.78 -2.23
N SER A 216 5.12 -15.38 -2.40
CA SER A 216 6.17 -15.56 -1.41
C SER A 216 6.48 -14.21 -0.74
N PHE A 217 6.29 -14.13 0.57
CA PHE A 217 6.49 -12.91 1.36
C PHE A 217 7.93 -12.84 1.89
N GLN A 218 8.53 -11.64 1.84
CA GLN A 218 9.90 -11.37 2.30
C GLN A 218 9.92 -10.94 3.76
#